data_AF-A0A564T4Q5-F1
#
_entry.id   AF-A0A564T4Q5-F1
#
_cell.length_a   1.000
_cell.length_b   1.000
_cell.length_c   1.000
_cell.angle_alpha   90.00
_cell.angle_beta   90.00
_cell.angle_gamma   90.00
#
_symmetry.space_group_name_H-M   'P 1'
#
loop_
_entity.id
_entity.type
_entity.pdbx_description
1 polymer ?
#
loop_
_entity_poly.entity_id
_entity_poly.type
_entity_poly.pdbx_seq_one_letter_code
_entity_poly.pdbx_strand_id
1 'polypeptide(L)'
;MLHLFLQLIMFKEQFLAIQAYFMYHIENTLMNKHRKEETMAFTNTRGRYASFGVVTSLPDDIIDNFWYIIDNFLKGVFELDELLRFELINNKGKMTFRFSQESLATVISFDFNDTFNPFFPREIFVTDNNGKETIMLPDEYAVM
;
A
#
# COMPACT_ATOMS: atom_id res chain seq x y z
N MET A 1 -57.50 9.74 -24.04
CA MET A 1 -56.67 8.73 -24.73
C MET A 1 -55.27 9.26 -25.04
N LEU A 2 -55.11 10.33 -25.84
CA LEU A 2 -53.80 10.93 -26.16
C LEU A 2 -53.01 11.45 -24.93
N HIS A 3 -53.71 12.04 -23.95
CA HIS A 3 -53.09 12.59 -22.74
C HIS A 3 -52.41 11.53 -21.86
N LEU A 4 -53.07 10.37 -21.70
CA LEU A 4 -52.54 9.24 -20.92
C LEU A 4 -51.31 8.60 -21.60
N PHE A 5 -51.32 8.60 -22.94
CA PHE A 5 -50.21 8.09 -23.74
C PHE A 5 -48.96 8.96 -23.63
N LEU A 6 -49.12 10.30 -23.65
CA LEU A 6 -48.03 11.24 -23.39
C LEU A 6 -47.43 11.06 -21.99
N GLN A 7 -48.27 10.89 -20.96
CA GLN A 7 -47.79 10.65 -19.59
C GLN A 7 -46.97 9.36 -19.45
N LEU A 8 -47.38 8.29 -20.13
CA LEU A 8 -46.64 7.02 -20.11
C LEU A 8 -45.28 7.14 -20.81
N ILE A 9 -45.21 7.87 -21.93
CA ILE A 9 -43.95 8.17 -22.62
C ILE A 9 -43.02 8.98 -21.71
N MET A 10 -43.53 10.06 -21.10
CA MET A 10 -42.77 10.89 -20.18
C MET A 10 -42.23 10.08 -18.98
N PHE A 11 -43.04 9.16 -18.43
CA PHE A 11 -42.61 8.29 -17.34
C PHE A 11 -41.51 7.31 -17.78
N LYS A 12 -41.61 6.74 -18.98
CA LYS A 12 -40.58 5.86 -19.54
C LYS A 12 -39.26 6.58 -19.75
N GLU A 13 -39.29 7.80 -20.30
CA GLU A 13 -38.10 8.64 -20.50
C GLU A 13 -37.44 9.01 -19.16
N GLN A 14 -38.24 9.40 -18.17
CA GLN A 14 -37.73 9.68 -16.82
C GLN A 14 -37.13 8.44 -16.17
N PHE A 15 -37.76 7.26 -16.31
CA PHE A 15 -37.22 6.02 -15.78
C PHE A 15 -35.88 5.65 -16.45
N LEU A 16 -35.78 5.76 -17.77
CA LEU A 16 -34.54 5.51 -18.51
C LEU A 16 -33.43 6.51 -18.13
N ALA A 17 -33.76 7.80 -17.97
CA ALA A 17 -32.81 8.81 -17.53
C ALA A 17 -32.28 8.53 -16.11
N ILE A 18 -33.13 8.07 -15.19
CA ILE A 18 -32.72 7.68 -13.84
C ILE A 18 -31.81 6.45 -13.89
N GLN A 19 -32.14 5.43 -14.68
CA GLN A 19 -31.29 4.25 -14.86
C GLN A 19 -29.91 4.63 -15.43
N ALA A 20 -29.87 5.47 -16.46
CA ALA A 20 -28.63 5.94 -17.07
C ALA A 20 -27.79 6.78 -16.11
N TYR A 21 -28.42 7.67 -15.32
CA TYR A 21 -27.74 8.44 -14.29
C TYR A 21 -27.13 7.53 -13.21
N PHE A 22 -27.89 6.53 -12.75
CA PHE A 22 -27.41 5.59 -11.74
C PHE A 22 -26.23 4.76 -12.28
N MET A 23 -26.35 4.24 -13.51
CA MET A 23 -25.29 3.46 -14.16
C MET A 23 -24.01 4.29 -14.35
N TYR A 24 -24.13 5.52 -14.87
CA TYR A 24 -23.00 6.43 -15.04
C TYR A 24 -22.30 6.76 -13.72
N HIS A 25 -23.06 7.00 -12.66
CA HIS A 25 -22.46 7.32 -11.36
C HIS A 25 -21.72 6.11 -10.77
N ILE A 26 -22.33 4.92 -10.80
CA ILE A 26 -21.71 3.69 -10.29
C ILE A 26 -20.44 3.34 -11.06
N GLU A 27 -20.49 3.35 -12.39
CA GLU A 27 -19.31 3.06 -13.22
C GLU A 27 -18.17 4.03 -12.95
N ASN A 28 -18.44 5.34 -12.86
CA ASN A 28 -17.40 6.32 -12.54
C ASN A 28 -16.82 6.12 -11.14
N THR A 29 -17.65 5.81 -10.14
CA THR A 29 -17.16 5.53 -8.78
C THR A 29 -16.25 4.30 -8.77
N LEU A 30 -16.62 3.23 -9.46
CA LEU A 30 -15.81 2.01 -9.56
C LEU A 30 -14.52 2.24 -10.35
N MET A 31 -14.58 2.96 -11.47
CA MET A 31 -13.41 3.30 -12.28
C MET A 31 -12.45 4.24 -11.54
N ASN A 32 -12.96 5.19 -10.77
CA ASN A 32 -12.13 6.06 -9.93
C ASN A 32 -11.49 5.27 -8.79
N LYS A 33 -12.21 4.32 -8.17
CA LYS A 33 -11.66 3.44 -7.15
C LYS A 33 -10.53 2.55 -7.69
N HIS A 34 -10.76 1.88 -8.82
CA HIS A 34 -9.72 1.07 -9.47
C HIS A 34 -8.51 1.90 -9.88
N ARG A 35 -8.71 3.08 -10.48
CA ARG A 35 -7.61 4.00 -10.81
C ARG A 35 -6.83 4.40 -9.57
N LYS A 36 -7.53 4.68 -8.45
CA LYS A 36 -6.87 5.00 -7.18
C LYS A 36 -6.01 3.83 -6.70
N GLU A 37 -6.53 2.60 -6.74
CA GLU A 37 -5.80 1.38 -6.40
C GLU A 37 -4.57 1.15 -7.29
N GLU A 38 -4.66 1.43 -8.59
CA GLU A 38 -3.51 1.38 -9.51
C GLU A 38 -2.45 2.43 -9.22
N THR A 39 -2.81 3.57 -8.63
CA THR A 39 -1.88 4.66 -8.27
C THR A 39 -1.29 4.55 -6.87
N MET A 40 -1.78 3.64 -6.01
CA MET A 40 -1.23 3.46 -4.66
C MET A 40 0.10 2.72 -4.71
N ALA A 41 1.04 3.10 -3.84
CA ALA A 41 2.31 2.40 -3.72
C ALA A 41 2.12 0.95 -3.25
N PHE A 42 3.04 0.08 -3.64
CA PHE A 42 3.09 -1.34 -3.30
C PHE A 42 1.89 -2.16 -3.80
N THR A 43 1.05 -1.64 -4.69
CA THR A 43 -0.09 -2.39 -5.26
C THR A 43 0.29 -3.17 -6.52
N ASN A 44 1.08 -2.58 -7.41
CA ASN A 44 1.48 -3.14 -8.70
C ASN A 44 2.98 -3.52 -8.73
N THR A 45 3.34 -4.55 -7.97
CA THR A 45 4.72 -5.03 -7.86
C THR A 45 5.24 -5.58 -9.19
N ARG A 46 6.32 -4.98 -9.70
CA ARG A 46 7.07 -5.41 -10.90
C ARG A 46 8.37 -6.10 -10.55
N GLY A 47 8.95 -5.80 -9.39
CA GLY A 47 10.15 -6.43 -8.89
C GLY A 47 10.46 -5.98 -7.47
N ARG A 48 11.10 -6.87 -6.70
CA ARG A 48 11.55 -6.62 -5.34
C ARG A 48 13.05 -6.74 -5.27
N TYR A 49 13.67 -5.76 -4.64
CA TYR A 49 15.10 -5.63 -4.55
C TYR A 49 15.50 -5.30 -3.11
N ALA A 50 16.73 -5.65 -2.77
CA ALA A 50 17.40 -5.16 -1.59
C ALA A 50 18.70 -4.49 -2.04
N SER A 51 18.99 -3.32 -1.47
CA SER A 51 20.22 -2.60 -1.76
C SER A 51 21.45 -3.38 -1.29
N PHE A 52 22.62 -2.97 -1.78
CA PHE A 52 23.87 -3.59 -1.37
C PHE A 52 24.11 -3.48 0.14
N GLY A 53 23.82 -2.31 0.74
CA GLY A 53 23.95 -2.11 2.17
C GLY A 53 23.04 -3.04 2.98
N VAL A 54 21.83 -3.31 2.49
CA VAL A 54 20.88 -4.21 3.15
C VAL A 54 21.34 -5.66 3.06
N VAL A 55 21.65 -6.16 1.87
CA VAL A 55 22.05 -7.57 1.66
C VAL A 55 23.34 -7.92 2.40
N THR A 56 24.21 -6.95 2.66
CA THR A 56 25.46 -7.18 3.41
C THR A 56 25.32 -7.02 4.92
N SER A 57 24.22 -6.43 5.41
CA SER A 57 24.02 -6.14 6.83
C SER A 57 22.90 -6.95 7.50
N LEU A 58 21.96 -7.48 6.72
CA LEU A 58 20.83 -8.26 7.20
C LEU A 58 20.83 -9.68 6.61
N PRO A 59 20.50 -10.71 7.41
CA PRO A 59 20.21 -12.05 6.88
C PRO A 59 18.98 -12.05 5.99
N ASP A 60 18.94 -12.97 5.01
CA ASP A 60 17.83 -13.12 4.06
C ASP A 60 16.46 -13.27 4.75
N ASP A 61 16.37 -14.08 5.81
CA ASP A 61 15.12 -14.27 6.56
C ASP A 61 14.58 -12.95 7.16
N ILE A 62 15.47 -12.03 7.57
CA ILE A 62 15.08 -10.72 8.08
C ILE A 62 14.63 -9.80 6.94
N ILE A 63 15.26 -9.89 5.77
CA ILE A 63 14.86 -9.15 4.57
C ILE A 63 13.46 -9.59 4.13
N ASP A 64 13.18 -10.89 4.14
CA ASP A 64 11.88 -11.46 3.78
C ASP A 64 10.76 -11.00 4.73
N ASN A 65 11.06 -10.79 6.02
CA ASN A 65 10.08 -10.29 6.98
C ASN A 65 9.53 -8.91 6.62
N PHE A 66 10.30 -8.01 5.99
CA PHE A 66 9.75 -6.71 5.54
C PHE A 66 8.67 -6.91 4.49
N TRP A 67 8.92 -7.76 3.50
CA TRP A 67 7.94 -8.09 2.46
C TRP A 67 6.73 -8.80 3.04
N TYR A 68 6.96 -9.74 3.95
CA TYR A 68 5.89 -10.43 4.66
C TYR A 68 4.97 -9.44 5.39
N ILE A 69 5.53 -8.46 6.10
CA ILE A 69 4.75 -7.44 6.81
C ILE A 69 3.93 -6.60 5.83
N ILE A 70 4.57 -6.13 4.75
CA ILE A 70 3.92 -5.30 3.73
C ILE A 70 2.74 -6.06 3.12
N ASP A 71 2.94 -7.30 2.70
CA ASP A 71 1.90 -8.06 2.00
C ASP A 71 0.75 -8.50 2.90
N ASN A 72 1.04 -8.88 4.15
CA ASN A 72 0.04 -9.52 5.01
C ASN A 72 -0.66 -8.56 5.97
N PHE A 73 -0.04 -7.42 6.29
CA PHE A 73 -0.58 -6.52 7.32
C PHE A 73 -0.78 -5.08 6.85
N LEU A 74 -0.04 -4.62 5.83
CA LEU A 74 -0.08 -3.22 5.42
C LEU A 74 -0.87 -3.01 4.13
N LYS A 75 -0.55 -3.79 3.09
CA LYS A 75 -1.18 -3.72 1.77
C LYS A 75 -2.67 -4.05 1.86
N GLY A 76 -3.49 -3.18 1.28
CA GLY A 76 -4.95 -3.32 1.28
C GLY A 76 -5.62 -2.97 2.63
N VAL A 77 -4.84 -2.70 3.68
CA VAL A 77 -5.33 -2.23 4.98
C VAL A 77 -5.12 -0.71 5.10
N PHE A 78 -3.97 -0.22 4.66
CA PHE A 78 -3.63 1.21 4.64
C PHE A 78 -3.37 1.70 3.22
N GLU A 79 -3.59 3.00 2.99
CA GLU A 79 -3.07 3.68 1.81
C GLU A 79 -1.58 3.93 2.05
N LEU A 80 -0.72 3.19 1.35
CA LEU A 80 0.74 3.23 1.57
C LEU A 80 1.40 4.36 0.77
N ASP A 81 2.34 5.04 1.42
CA ASP A 81 3.19 6.04 0.77
C ASP A 81 4.26 5.34 -0.08
N GLU A 82 4.88 6.06 -1.02
CA GLU A 82 6.01 5.54 -1.81
C GLU A 82 7.26 5.25 -0.96
N LEU A 83 7.35 5.83 0.25
CA LEU A 83 8.43 5.62 1.21
C LEU A 83 7.87 5.13 2.54
N LEU A 84 8.23 3.90 2.91
CA LEU A 84 7.93 3.30 4.19
C LEU A 84 9.16 3.28 5.07
N ARG A 85 8.98 3.53 6.37
CA ARG A 85 10.06 3.51 7.37
C ARG A 85 9.84 2.37 8.34
N PHE A 86 10.89 1.59 8.53
CA PHE A 86 10.95 0.51 9.52
C PHE A 86 12.11 0.74 10.48
N GLU A 87 11.84 0.59 11.77
CA GLU A 87 12.87 0.52 12.79
C GLU A 87 12.96 -0.91 13.35
N LEU A 88 14.19 -1.42 13.47
CA LEU A 88 14.48 -2.72 14.07
C LEU A 88 14.80 -2.55 15.56
N ILE A 89 13.93 -3.09 16.41
CA ILE A 89 13.96 -2.86 17.86
C ILE A 89 14.20 -4.18 18.60
N ASN A 90 14.99 -4.10 19.66
CA ASN A 90 15.16 -5.20 20.59
C ASN A 90 14.00 -5.27 21.59
N ASN A 91 13.19 -6.30 21.50
CA ASN A 91 12.17 -6.64 22.50
C ASN A 91 12.58 -7.90 23.25
N LYS A 92 13.28 -7.74 24.38
CA LYS A 92 13.72 -8.84 25.27
C LYS A 92 14.54 -9.92 24.54
N GLY A 93 15.42 -9.52 23.63
CA GLY A 93 16.26 -10.40 22.81
C GLY A 93 15.63 -10.83 21.49
N LYS A 94 14.36 -10.45 21.23
CA LYS A 94 13.64 -10.74 19.99
C LYS A 94 13.54 -9.50 19.10
N MET A 95 13.35 -9.73 17.81
CA MET A 95 13.16 -8.69 16.82
C MET A 95 11.74 -8.13 16.85
N THR A 96 11.63 -6.80 16.86
CA THR A 96 10.38 -6.09 16.61
C THR A 96 10.60 -5.11 15.47
N PHE A 97 9.74 -5.18 14.45
CA PHE A 97 9.74 -4.25 13.33
C PHE A 97 8.72 -3.16 13.61
N ARG A 98 9.16 -1.91 13.69
CA ARG A 98 8.28 -0.76 13.94
C ARG A 98 8.09 0.04 12.66
N PHE A 99 6.89 -0.03 12.10
CA PHE A 99 6.48 0.63 10.88
C PHE A 99 5.94 2.04 11.15
N SER A 100 6.30 2.97 10.25
CA SER A 100 5.73 4.31 10.16
C SER A 100 5.81 4.83 8.71
N GLN A 101 4.94 5.79 8.38
CA GLN A 101 4.99 6.57 7.13
C GLN A 101 4.51 7.99 7.39
N GLU A 102 4.75 8.93 6.48
CA GLU A 102 4.44 10.35 6.69
C GLU A 102 2.94 10.61 6.77
N SER A 103 2.15 9.94 5.92
CA SER A 103 0.71 10.13 5.85
C SER A 103 -0.07 9.50 7.02
N LEU A 104 0.58 8.70 7.87
CA LEU A 104 -0.04 8.04 9.02
C LEU A 104 0.54 8.54 10.34
N ALA A 105 -0.32 9.10 11.19
CA ALA A 105 0.04 9.48 12.55
C ALA A 105 0.28 8.28 13.50
N THR A 106 -0.09 7.06 13.08
CA THR A 106 0.01 5.85 13.90
C THR A 106 1.26 5.06 13.56
N VAL A 107 1.97 4.64 14.61
CA VAL A 107 3.11 3.74 14.52
C VAL A 107 2.66 2.32 14.87
N ILE A 108 3.07 1.33 14.07
CA ILE A 108 2.65 -0.06 14.24
C ILE A 108 3.89 -0.92 14.54
N SER A 109 3.78 -1.87 15.46
CA SER A 109 4.88 -2.77 15.82
C SER A 109 4.51 -4.23 15.56
N PHE A 110 5.43 -4.96 14.94
CA PHE A 110 5.30 -6.37 14.61
C PHE A 110 6.39 -7.16 15.33
N ASP A 111 6.00 -8.01 16.27
CA ASP A 111 6.92 -8.86 17.03
C ASP A 111 7.18 -10.16 16.29
N PHE A 112 8.47 -10.49 16.12
CA PHE A 112 8.93 -11.74 15.52
C PHE A 112 9.71 -12.57 16.53
N ASN A 113 9.90 -13.86 16.24
CA ASN A 113 10.70 -14.75 17.09
C ASN A 113 12.19 -14.72 16.74
N ASP A 114 12.59 -13.97 15.72
CA ASP A 114 13.97 -13.79 15.31
C ASP A 114 14.81 -13.18 16.43
N THR A 115 16.07 -13.61 16.53
CA THR A 115 16.98 -13.08 17.55
C THR A 115 17.46 -11.68 17.17
N PHE A 116 17.41 -10.75 18.14
CA PHE A 116 17.92 -9.42 17.92
C PHE A 116 19.45 -9.37 17.90
N ASN A 117 20.00 -8.76 16.85
CA ASN A 117 21.41 -8.47 16.72
C ASN A 117 21.65 -6.95 16.76
N PRO A 118 22.43 -6.43 17.73
CA PRO A 118 22.71 -5.00 17.86
C PRO A 118 23.53 -4.41 16.71
N PHE A 119 24.13 -5.25 15.85
CA PHE A 119 24.84 -4.82 14.65
C PHE A 119 23.94 -4.64 13.44
N PHE A 120 22.66 -5.01 13.52
CA PHE A 120 21.72 -4.70 12.45
C PHE A 120 21.51 -3.19 12.32
N PRO A 121 21.28 -2.69 11.08
CA PRO A 121 20.86 -1.32 10.87
C PRO A 121 19.60 -1.04 11.67
N ARG A 122 19.57 0.07 12.40
CA ARG A 122 18.44 0.42 13.26
C ARG A 122 17.23 0.86 12.47
N GLU A 123 17.47 1.48 11.32
CA GLU A 123 16.44 2.03 10.46
C GLU A 123 16.65 1.54 9.03
N ILE A 124 15.54 1.15 8.41
CA ILE A 124 15.45 0.63 7.05
C ILE A 124 14.33 1.38 6.33
N PHE A 125 14.56 1.75 5.08
CA PHE A 125 13.54 2.28 4.19
C PHE A 125 13.10 1.22 3.19
N VAL A 126 11.81 1.24 2.86
CA VAL A 126 11.28 0.48 1.73
C VAL A 126 10.61 1.46 0.79
N THR A 127 11.07 1.52 -0.46
CA THR A 127 10.56 2.43 -1.47
C THR A 127 9.81 1.70 -2.56
N ASP A 128 8.82 2.35 -3.16
CA ASP A 128 8.22 1.92 -4.42
C ASP A 128 8.43 2.97 -5.51
N ASN A 129 9.15 2.60 -6.56
CA ASN A 129 9.28 3.41 -7.77
C ASN A 129 8.60 2.73 -8.95
N ASN A 130 7.31 3.04 -9.14
CA ASN A 130 6.48 2.51 -10.23
C ASN A 130 6.48 0.98 -10.31
N GLY A 131 6.35 0.31 -9.15
CA GLY A 131 6.34 -1.14 -8.98
C GLY A 131 7.72 -1.75 -8.77
N LYS A 132 8.80 -0.97 -8.81
CA LYS A 132 10.14 -1.45 -8.45
C LYS A 132 10.37 -1.15 -6.97
N GLU A 133 10.02 -2.13 -6.16
CA GLU A 133 10.06 -2.05 -4.72
C GLU A 133 11.46 -2.37 -4.20
N THR A 134 12.05 -1.53 -3.35
CA THR A 134 13.44 -1.70 -2.88
C THR A 134 13.57 -1.47 -1.39
N ILE A 135 14.13 -2.44 -0.66
CA ILE A 135 14.58 -2.26 0.72
C ILE A 135 15.98 -1.66 0.69
N MET A 136 16.20 -0.57 1.41
CA MET A 136 17.48 0.15 1.42
C MET A 136 17.79 0.82 2.75
N LEU A 137 19.06 1.16 2.95
CA LEU A 137 19.48 1.95 4.10
C LEU A 137 19.12 3.43 3.88
N PRO A 138 18.88 4.21 4.96
CA PRO A 138 18.60 5.65 4.85
C PRO A 138 19.67 6.44 4.09
N ASP A 139 20.95 6.09 4.28
CA ASP A 139 22.07 6.76 3.61
C ASP A 139 22.08 6.48 2.09
N GLU A 140 21.59 5.31 1.66
CA GLU A 140 21.46 4.96 0.24
C GLU A 140 20.28 5.68 -0.40
N TYR A 141 19.20 5.90 0.35
CA TYR A 141 18.07 6.70 -0.11
C TYR A 141 18.45 8.17 -0.32
N ALA A 142 19.27 8.74 0.57
CA ALA A 142 19.69 10.13 0.51
C ALA A 142 20.52 10.51 -0.74
N VAL A 143 21.03 9.51 -1.48
CA VAL A 143 21.85 9.70 -2.69
C VAL A 143 21.11 9.37 -4.00
N MET A 144 19.83 9.01 -3.92
CA MET A 144 18.95 8.82 -5.09
C MET A 144 18.49 10.16 -5.68
#